data_AF-A0A9E0UAV1-F1
#
_entry.id   AF-A0A9E0UAV1-F1
#
_cell.length_a   1.000
_cell.length_b   1.000
_cell.length_c   1.000
_cell.angle_alpha   90.00
_cell.angle_beta   90.00
_cell.angle_gamma   90.00
#
_symmetry.space_group_name_H-M   'P 1'
#
loop_
_entity.id
_entity.type
_entity.pdbx_description
1 polymer ?
#
loop_
_entity_poly.entity_id
_entity_poly.type
_entity_poly.pdbx_seq_one_letter_code
_entity_poly.pdbx_strand_id
1 'polypeptide(L)'
;MNKIIALSVFFAASSAFAAEPQKAYTLEEVAKHNQRADCWFVVNDKVYDVTKVIPNHGGGEKPILNNCGKEATKAFETQGGHGKHSAKARGFLDGTQVGILKK
;
A
#
# COMPACT_ATOMS: atom_id res chain seq x y z
N MET A 1 -26.37 -44.81 -41.11
CA MET A 1 -25.91 -44.70 -39.71
C MET A 1 -24.56 -43.98 -39.70
N ASN A 2 -24.39 -43.10 -38.69
CA ASN A 2 -23.17 -42.40 -38.25
C ASN A 2 -22.59 -41.26 -39.11
N LYS A 3 -22.25 -40.08 -38.58
CA LYS A 3 -22.59 -39.30 -37.38
C LYS A 3 -21.87 -37.96 -37.64
N ILE A 4 -22.59 -36.89 -37.94
CA ILE A 4 -22.02 -35.52 -38.00
C ILE A 4 -22.17 -34.96 -36.59
N ILE A 5 -21.06 -34.66 -35.92
CA ILE A 5 -21.07 -33.87 -34.68
C ILE A 5 -20.23 -32.64 -34.94
N ALA A 6 -20.94 -31.53 -35.14
CA ALA A 6 -20.39 -30.20 -35.22
C ALA A 6 -19.88 -29.74 -33.84
N LEU A 7 -18.71 -29.10 -33.87
CA LEU A 7 -18.35 -27.89 -33.16
C LEU A 7 -19.01 -27.65 -31.79
N SER A 8 -18.22 -27.78 -30.73
CA SER A 8 -18.47 -27.06 -29.48
C SER A 8 -17.13 -26.60 -28.92
N VAL A 9 -16.84 -25.34 -29.22
CA VAL A 9 -15.76 -24.55 -28.67
C VAL A 9 -16.11 -24.33 -27.19
N PHE A 10 -15.43 -25.00 -26.27
CA PHE A 10 -15.52 -24.64 -24.86
C PHE A 10 -14.45 -23.58 -24.57
N PHE A 11 -14.87 -22.33 -24.66
CA PHE A 11 -14.14 -21.16 -24.20
C PHE A 11 -14.10 -21.20 -22.67
N ALA A 12 -12.96 -21.55 -22.08
CA ALA A 12 -12.78 -21.43 -20.64
C ALA A 12 -12.73 -19.95 -20.26
N ALA A 13 -13.67 -19.53 -19.41
CA ALA A 13 -13.82 -18.16 -18.96
C ALA A 13 -12.56 -17.65 -18.26
N SER A 14 -12.03 -16.51 -18.73
CA SER A 14 -11.07 -15.71 -17.97
C SER A 14 -11.78 -15.14 -16.75
N SER A 15 -11.44 -15.63 -15.57
CA SER A 15 -11.84 -14.99 -14.32
C SER A 15 -11.15 -13.62 -14.24
N ALA A 16 -11.89 -12.56 -14.55
CA ALA A 16 -11.51 -11.23 -14.15
C ALA A 16 -11.50 -11.20 -12.61
N PHE A 17 -10.32 -11.10 -12.01
CA PHE A 17 -10.20 -10.75 -10.60
C PHE A 17 -10.75 -9.32 -10.45
N ALA A 18 -12.02 -9.20 -10.07
CA ALA A 18 -12.54 -7.93 -9.58
C ALA A 18 -11.75 -7.59 -8.30
N ALA A 19 -11.00 -6.50 -8.33
CA ALA A 19 -10.34 -6.01 -7.13
C ALA A 19 -11.41 -5.69 -6.08
N GLU A 20 -11.29 -6.28 -4.89
CA GLU A 20 -12.12 -5.93 -3.74
C GLU A 20 -12.08 -4.40 -3.52
N PRO A 21 -13.22 -3.75 -3.24
CA PRO A 21 -13.25 -2.30 -3.04
C PRO A 21 -12.33 -1.91 -1.88
N GLN A 22 -11.26 -1.18 -2.20
CA GLN A 22 -10.27 -0.75 -1.22
C GLN A 22 -10.84 0.38 -0.35
N LYS A 23 -10.69 0.27 0.98
CA LYS A 23 -11.14 1.31 1.90
C LYS A 23 -10.43 2.64 1.60
N ALA A 24 -11.19 3.73 1.53
CA ALA A 24 -10.68 5.06 1.27
C ALA A 24 -10.68 5.92 2.55
N TYR A 25 -9.63 6.71 2.76
CA TYR A 25 -9.47 7.60 3.90
C TYR A 25 -9.13 9.02 3.46
N THR A 26 -9.60 10.05 4.17
CA THR A 26 -9.12 11.43 3.94
C THR A 26 -7.79 11.69 4.67
N LEU A 27 -7.10 12.78 4.31
CA LEU A 27 -5.91 13.20 5.07
C LEU A 27 -6.23 13.54 6.52
N GLU A 28 -7.42 14.07 6.81
CA GLU A 28 -7.86 14.36 8.18
C GLU A 28 -8.07 13.09 9.00
N GLU A 29 -8.51 11.99 8.38
CA GLU A 29 -8.60 10.69 9.04
C GLU A 29 -7.20 10.14 9.31
N VAL A 30 -6.29 10.18 8.33
CA VAL A 30 -4.89 9.77 8.51
C VAL A 30 -4.20 10.59 9.60
N ALA A 31 -4.46 11.89 9.69
CA ALA A 31 -3.84 12.80 10.66
C ALA A 31 -4.15 12.45 12.14
N LYS A 32 -5.17 11.63 12.41
CA LYS A 32 -5.49 11.13 13.75
C LYS A 32 -4.49 10.05 14.22
N HIS A 33 -3.87 9.35 13.29
CA HIS A 33 -2.90 8.29 13.52
C HIS A 33 -1.47 8.86 13.54
N ASN A 34 -1.21 9.71 14.54
CA ASN A 34 0.00 10.54 14.63
C ASN A 34 0.92 10.22 15.82
N GLN A 35 0.74 9.07 16.46
CA GLN A 35 1.48 8.66 17.66
C GLN A 35 2.40 7.48 17.39
N ARG A 36 3.44 7.31 18.21
CA ARG A 36 4.36 6.17 18.06
C ARG A 36 3.65 4.80 18.13
N ALA A 37 2.57 4.70 18.90
CA ALA A 37 1.78 3.48 19.04
C ALA A 37 0.63 3.35 18.02
N ASP A 38 0.44 4.37 17.18
CA ASP A 38 -0.60 4.46 16.15
C ASP A 38 -0.15 5.47 15.09
N CYS A 39 0.66 5.01 14.14
CA CYS A 39 1.34 5.85 13.16
C CYS A 39 0.98 5.43 11.74
N TRP A 40 0.19 6.26 11.06
CA TRP A 40 -0.11 6.08 9.65
C TRP A 40 0.52 7.18 8.80
N PHE A 41 0.72 6.94 7.52
CA PHE A 41 1.02 7.99 6.56
C PHE A 41 0.53 7.61 5.16
N VAL A 42 0.56 8.59 4.26
CA VAL A 42 0.27 8.40 2.84
C VAL A 42 1.56 8.36 2.03
N VAL A 43 1.68 7.40 1.10
CA VAL A 43 2.71 7.38 0.06
C VAL A 43 2.05 7.01 -1.27
N ASN A 44 2.20 7.84 -2.29
CA ASN A 44 1.66 7.64 -3.64
C ASN A 44 0.16 7.27 -3.62
N ASP A 45 -0.66 8.11 -2.97
CA ASP A 45 -2.12 7.94 -2.80
C ASP A 45 -2.57 6.66 -2.07
N LYS A 46 -1.65 5.95 -1.41
CA LYS A 46 -1.95 4.78 -0.57
C LYS A 46 -1.72 5.09 0.89
N VAL A 47 -2.55 4.51 1.76
CA VAL A 47 -2.53 4.73 3.21
C VAL A 47 -1.93 3.50 3.89
N TYR A 48 -0.95 3.71 4.77
CA TYR A 48 -0.21 2.65 5.43
C TYR A 48 -0.21 2.80 6.94
N ASP A 49 -0.43 1.71 7.66
CA ASP A 49 -0.19 1.62 9.11
C ASP A 49 1.24 1.11 9.37
N VAL A 50 2.15 2.05 9.65
CA VAL A 50 3.57 1.72 9.83
C VAL A 50 3.96 1.51 11.28
N THR A 51 3.00 1.39 12.19
CA THR A 51 3.25 1.24 13.64
C THR A 51 4.24 0.11 13.94
N LYS A 52 4.12 -1.03 13.23
CA LYS A 52 4.99 -2.19 13.41
C LYS A 52 6.35 -2.08 12.71
N VAL A 53 6.52 -1.09 11.82
CA VAL A 53 7.77 -0.86 11.08
C VAL A 53 8.76 -0.04 11.92
N ILE A 54 8.27 0.86 12.77
CA ILE A 54 9.06 1.79 13.59
C ILE A 54 10.30 1.17 14.24
N PRO A 55 10.20 0.08 15.04
CA PRO A 55 11.36 -0.42 15.81
C PRO A 55 12.47 -1.02 14.94
N ASN A 56 12.18 -1.40 13.70
CA ASN A 56 13.10 -2.11 12.81
C ASN A 56 13.49 -1.27 11.58
N HIS A 57 13.20 0.03 11.58
CA HIS A 57 13.52 0.90 10.46
C HIS A 57 15.03 1.18 10.41
N GLY A 58 15.70 0.78 9.32
CA GLY A 58 17.16 0.89 9.18
C GLY A 58 17.72 2.32 9.26
N GLY A 59 16.90 3.35 9.05
CA GLY A 59 17.26 4.76 9.25
C GLY A 59 16.99 5.30 10.67
N GLY A 60 16.67 4.44 11.62
CA GLY A 60 16.19 4.78 12.97
C GLY A 60 14.71 5.18 13.00
N GLU A 61 14.13 5.35 14.19
CA GLU A 61 12.68 5.62 14.34
C GLU A 61 12.27 7.02 13.85
N LYS A 62 13.14 8.02 14.05
CA LYS A 62 12.82 9.45 13.86
C LYS A 62 12.22 9.78 12.48
N PRO A 63 12.74 9.28 11.34
CA PRO A 63 12.16 9.58 10.03
C PRO A 63 10.70 9.14 9.91
N ILE A 64 10.31 7.99 10.49
CA ILE A 64 8.91 7.55 10.51
C ILE A 64 8.10 8.44 11.44
N LEU A 65 8.57 8.63 12.68
CA LEU A 65 7.85 9.43 13.69
C LEU A 65 7.58 10.87 13.24
N ASN A 66 8.53 11.49 12.53
CA ASN A 66 8.37 12.84 11.98
C ASN A 66 7.28 12.93 10.89
N ASN A 67 6.87 11.81 10.32
CA ASN A 67 5.89 11.73 9.24
C ASN A 67 4.57 11.04 9.65
N CYS A 68 4.40 10.63 10.91
CA CYS A 68 3.13 10.08 11.37
C CYS A 68 1.99 11.09 11.19
N GLY A 69 0.86 10.62 10.67
CA GLY A 69 -0.33 11.39 10.35
C GLY A 69 -0.22 12.29 9.12
N LYS A 70 0.73 12.05 8.20
CA LYS A 70 1.02 12.98 7.08
C LYS A 70 1.00 12.32 5.71
N GLU A 71 0.95 13.17 4.68
CA GLU A 71 1.43 12.83 3.33
C GLU A 71 2.97 12.79 3.36
N ALA A 72 3.55 11.64 3.03
CA ALA A 72 4.96 11.34 3.24
C ALA A 72 5.66 10.85 1.95
N THR A 73 5.04 10.98 0.77
CA THR A 73 5.61 10.49 -0.50
C THR A 73 7.02 11.00 -0.71
N LYS A 74 7.24 12.32 -0.62
CA LYS A 74 8.57 12.90 -0.83
C LYS A 74 9.59 12.36 0.17
N ALA A 75 9.21 12.25 1.45
CA ALA A 75 10.09 11.74 2.48
C ALA A 75 10.47 10.28 2.23
N PHE A 76 9.51 9.45 1.81
CA PHE A 76 9.72 8.05 1.49
C PHE A 76 10.61 7.84 0.26
N GLU A 77 10.33 8.55 -0.85
CA GLU A 77 11.06 8.37 -2.11
C GLU A 77 12.50 8.87 -2.05
N THR A 78 12.78 9.87 -1.20
CA THR A 78 14.11 10.50 -1.09
C THR A 78 14.89 10.08 0.16
N GLN A 79 14.27 9.29 1.05
CA GLN A 79 14.80 9.00 2.39
C GLN A 79 15.23 10.27 3.15
N GLY A 80 14.51 11.37 2.99
CA GLY A 80 14.90 12.66 3.56
C GLY A 80 16.19 13.27 2.98
N GLY A 81 16.55 12.89 1.75
CA GLY A 81 17.79 13.31 1.07
C GLY A 81 18.93 12.29 1.11
N HIS A 82 18.73 11.14 1.76
CA HIS A 82 19.76 10.10 1.89
C HIS A 82 19.77 9.07 0.75
N GLY A 83 18.84 9.15 -0.21
CA GLY A 83 18.81 8.26 -1.37
C GLY A 83 17.43 7.70 -1.64
N LYS A 84 17.31 6.38 -1.81
CA LYS A 84 16.05 5.69 -2.09
C LYS A 84 15.96 4.38 -1.33
N HIS A 85 14.75 3.98 -0.97
CA HIS A 85 14.50 2.68 -0.36
C HIS A 85 14.86 1.53 -1.32
N SER A 86 15.43 0.46 -0.78
CA SER A 86 15.65 -0.79 -1.53
C SER A 86 14.31 -1.48 -1.85
N ALA A 87 14.32 -2.42 -2.81
CA ALA A 87 13.13 -3.21 -3.13
C ALA A 87 12.59 -3.97 -1.90
N LYS A 88 13.49 -4.51 -1.07
CA LYS A 88 13.13 -5.17 0.18
C LYS A 88 12.45 -4.21 1.16
N ALA A 89 12.98 -2.99 1.31
CA ALA A 89 12.39 -1.98 2.19
C ALA A 89 11.00 -1.55 1.72
N ARG A 90 10.79 -1.41 0.41
CA ARG A 90 9.47 -1.14 -0.18
C ARG A 90 8.48 -2.26 0.08
N GLY A 91 8.91 -3.53 -0.02
CA GLY A 91 8.05 -4.68 0.29
C GLY A 91 7.53 -4.71 1.73
N PHE A 92 8.27 -4.18 2.71
CA PHE A 92 7.73 -4.02 4.07
C PHE A 92 6.59 -3.02 4.13
N LEU A 93 6.63 -1.95 3.33
CA LEU A 93 5.56 -0.96 3.27
C LEU A 93 4.31 -1.52 2.57
N ASP A 94 4.49 -2.28 1.48
CA ASP A 94 3.36 -2.88 0.76
C ASP A 94 2.50 -3.77 1.68
N GLY A 95 3.15 -4.50 2.60
CA GLY A 95 2.48 -5.35 3.58
C GLY A 95 1.72 -4.61 4.68
N THR A 96 1.83 -3.28 4.76
CA THR A 96 1.16 -2.45 5.77
C THR A 96 0.07 -1.55 5.20
N GLN A 97 -0.30 -1.74 3.93
CA GLN A 97 -1.35 -0.94 3.28
C GLN A 97 -2.71 -1.22 3.93
N VAL A 98 -3.40 -0.17 4.37
CA VAL A 98 -4.73 -0.25 5.00
C VAL A 98 -5.84 0.38 4.15
N GLY A 99 -5.48 1.12 3.09
CA GLY A 99 -6.43 1.78 2.22
C GLY A 99 -5.79 2.66 1.15
N ILE A 100 -6.62 3.44 0.48
CA ILE A 100 -6.22 4.52 -0.45
C ILE A 100 -6.59 5.88 0.12
N LEU A 101 -5.91 6.91 -0.38
CA LEU A 101 -6.27 8.29 -0.12
C LEU A 101 -7.52 8.66 -0.94
N LYS A 102 -8.53 9.20 -0.27
CA LYS A 102 -9.70 9.82 -0.87
C LYS A 102 -9.32 11.24 -1.33
N LYS A 103 -9.42 11.49 -2.63
CA LYS A 103 -9.18 12.81 -3.24
C LYS A 103 -10.45 13.66 -3.24
#